data_AF-A0A5D2VTN6-F1
#
_entry.id   AF-A0A5D2VTN6-F1
#
_cell.length_a   1.000
_cell.length_b   1.000
_cell.length_c   1.000
_cell.angle_alpha   90.00
_cell.angle_beta   90.00
_cell.angle_gamma   90.00
#
_symmetry.space_group_name_H-M   'P 1'
#
loop_
_entity.id
_entity.type
_entity.pdbx_description
1 polymer ?
#
loop_
_entity_poly.entity_id
_entity_poly.type
_entity_poly.pdbx_seq_one_letter_code
_entity_poly.pdbx_strand_id
1 'polypeptide(L)'
;MDEQGNETFDTSGALDKLRKSLQLERLAMYHDSDNLPWKIDKKWEDLSPKEWIEVFEDGINEPAADNEVVSMWAMNRNYLVSPINGVLKYHRLGNQERKNPDIPFEKASLVLSDVALTITEAQYHDWIKLLEVFSRYRAYVEISHLRPVVPVSKESYVLWWRYAAMAALHQRKMCYRFSWDQIRHMCQLRRRYIHLYASMLQQSSRVVNIEIREVEKALDSKVILLWRLLAHAKLESVKSKEAAEQRRLHKKSWFTLGWRTQSEDASDGDAFDGSQLTEERLSKEEWRAINKLLTYQPNEDLMSHSGKDMQNMIRFFVTVSISRAAARIININQTEIVCGRFEQLHVSTKFKHRNTHCDVTLRFYGVSAPEGSLAQSVCSEQKVNALTANFVHSPVGENVDWRLSATISPCHVTVLKESFDRFLEFVKRSNAVSPTVTLETATKLQTKIEKVTRRAHEQFQTVLEEQSRLNVSFYFYLCYSSPYV
;
A
#
# COMPACT_ATOMS: atom_id res chain seq x y z
N MET A 1 4.93 -16.50 20.01
CA MET A 1 5.42 -17.86 19.75
C MET A 1 6.81 -18.01 20.36
N ASP A 2 7.08 -19.15 20.98
CA ASP A 2 8.38 -19.50 21.55
C ASP A 2 9.46 -19.78 20.45
N GLU A 3 10.60 -20.37 20.82
CA GLU A 3 11.67 -20.75 19.88
C GLU A 3 11.33 -21.97 19.03
N GLN A 4 10.39 -22.78 19.52
CA GLN A 4 9.95 -24.02 18.94
C GLN A 4 8.72 -23.82 18.03
N GLY A 5 8.12 -22.63 18.02
CA GLY A 5 6.98 -22.26 17.20
C GLY A 5 5.62 -22.48 17.87
N ASN A 6 5.58 -22.73 19.18
CA ASN A 6 4.34 -22.92 19.93
C ASN A 6 3.76 -21.59 20.39
N GLU A 7 2.44 -21.56 20.60
CA GLU A 7 1.74 -20.40 21.14
C GLU A 7 2.11 -20.21 22.61
N THR A 8 2.65 -19.03 22.93
CA THR A 8 3.10 -18.69 24.29
C THR A 8 2.86 -17.20 24.54
N PHE A 9 2.48 -16.89 25.78
CA PHE A 9 2.42 -15.52 26.27
C PHE A 9 3.82 -15.08 26.66
N ASP A 10 4.42 -14.20 25.85
CA ASP A 10 5.76 -13.68 26.07
C ASP A 10 5.71 -12.16 26.29
N THR A 11 6.02 -11.74 27.52
CA THR A 11 6.14 -10.33 27.92
C THR A 11 7.59 -9.86 27.98
N SER A 12 8.55 -10.75 27.79
CA SER A 12 9.96 -10.43 27.90
C SER A 12 10.47 -9.79 26.61
N GLY A 13 10.73 -8.49 26.63
CA GLY A 13 11.35 -7.79 25.50
C GLY A 13 10.49 -7.68 24.23
N ALA A 14 9.15 -7.62 24.34
CA ALA A 14 8.22 -7.53 23.20
C ALA A 14 8.49 -6.36 22.23
N LEU A 15 9.20 -5.32 22.66
CA LEU A 15 9.66 -4.22 21.81
C LEU A 15 10.98 -4.53 21.07
N ASP A 16 11.78 -5.45 21.58
CA ASP A 16 13.09 -5.84 21.04
C ASP A 16 12.95 -7.03 20.07
N LYS A 17 12.33 -8.12 20.53
CA LYS A 17 12.11 -9.36 19.75
C LYS A 17 10.64 -9.49 19.38
N LEU A 18 10.34 -9.90 18.14
CA LEU A 18 8.95 -10.10 17.71
C LEU A 18 8.79 -11.41 16.94
N ARG A 19 7.90 -12.28 17.42
CA ARG A 19 7.54 -13.52 16.74
C ARG A 19 6.05 -13.63 16.61
N LYS A 20 5.56 -13.57 15.38
CA LYS A 20 4.14 -13.71 15.04
C LYS A 20 3.98 -14.81 14.00
N SER A 21 2.96 -15.63 14.18
CA SER A 21 2.46 -16.49 13.11
C SER A 21 0.99 -16.17 12.93
N LEU A 22 0.58 -16.11 11.67
CA LEU A 22 -0.78 -15.93 11.25
C LEU A 22 -1.14 -17.15 10.41
N GLN A 23 -2.14 -17.89 10.88
CA GLN A 23 -2.79 -18.93 10.10
C GLN A 23 -3.98 -18.29 9.39
N LEU A 24 -3.96 -18.35 8.07
CA LEU A 24 -5.01 -17.87 7.22
C LEU A 24 -5.85 -19.08 6.82
N GLU A 25 -7.09 -19.12 7.27
CA GLU A 25 -8.05 -20.16 6.91
C GLU A 25 -9.13 -19.57 6.02
N ARG A 26 -9.34 -20.20 4.86
CA ARG A 26 -10.41 -19.90 3.92
C ARG A 26 -10.55 -18.42 3.53
N LEU A 27 -9.44 -17.69 3.34
CA LEU A 27 -9.54 -16.33 2.80
C LEU A 27 -10.07 -16.40 1.37
N ALA A 28 -11.27 -15.88 1.17
CA ALA A 28 -11.93 -15.86 -0.12
C ALA A 28 -12.39 -14.45 -0.47
N MET A 29 -12.55 -14.20 -1.76
CA MET A 29 -13.16 -12.98 -2.27
C MET A 29 -14.17 -13.38 -3.34
N TYR A 30 -15.42 -12.96 -3.19
CA TYR A 30 -16.47 -13.19 -4.17
C TYR A 30 -17.02 -11.86 -4.69
N HIS A 31 -17.59 -11.91 -5.88
CA HIS A 31 -18.28 -10.78 -6.49
C HIS A 31 -19.45 -11.29 -7.30
N ASP A 32 -20.63 -10.95 -6.86
CA ASP A 32 -21.86 -11.44 -7.46
C ASP A 32 -22.43 -10.39 -8.42
N SER A 33 -22.10 -10.54 -9.70
CA SER A 33 -22.63 -9.70 -10.79
C SER A 33 -24.12 -9.93 -10.99
N ASP A 34 -24.85 -8.84 -11.30
CA ASP A 34 -26.29 -8.85 -11.61
C ASP A 34 -27.20 -9.48 -10.52
N ASN A 35 -26.72 -9.63 -9.28
CA ASN A 35 -27.51 -10.12 -8.17
C ASN A 35 -28.35 -9.00 -7.51
N LEU A 36 -29.54 -9.39 -7.05
CA LEU A 36 -30.39 -8.47 -6.29
C LEU A 36 -29.75 -8.18 -4.93
N PRO A 37 -29.75 -6.92 -4.47
CA PRO A 37 -29.30 -6.61 -3.13
C PRO A 37 -30.17 -7.36 -2.11
N TRP A 38 -29.55 -7.69 -0.98
CA TRP A 38 -30.22 -8.28 0.17
C TRP A 38 -31.46 -7.47 0.56
N LYS A 39 -32.60 -8.15 0.65
CA LYS A 39 -33.86 -7.56 1.11
C LYS A 39 -33.87 -7.62 2.64
N ILE A 40 -33.59 -6.49 3.26
CA ILE A 40 -33.62 -6.33 4.71
C ILE A 40 -34.78 -5.39 5.04
N ASP A 41 -35.72 -5.84 5.87
CA ASP A 41 -36.92 -5.07 6.23
C ASP A 41 -36.59 -3.83 7.10
N LYS A 42 -35.40 -3.80 7.71
CA LYS A 42 -34.87 -2.73 8.55
C LYS A 42 -33.72 -2.01 7.86
N LYS A 43 -33.46 -0.75 8.27
CA LYS A 43 -32.22 -0.07 7.90
C LYS A 43 -31.04 -0.76 8.59
N TRP A 44 -29.88 -0.73 7.94
CA TRP A 44 -28.63 -1.29 8.48
C TRP A 44 -28.26 -0.76 9.87
N GLU A 45 -28.58 0.51 10.15
CA GLU A 45 -28.32 1.19 11.43
C GLU A 45 -29.19 0.66 12.58
N ASP A 46 -30.34 0.05 12.25
CA ASP A 46 -31.34 -0.42 13.21
C ASP A 46 -31.24 -1.94 13.47
N LEU A 47 -30.26 -2.62 12.87
CA LEU A 47 -30.04 -4.06 13.02
C LEU A 47 -29.36 -4.39 14.35
N SER A 48 -29.89 -5.37 15.06
CA SER A 48 -29.29 -5.92 16.27
C SER A 48 -28.06 -6.79 15.95
N PRO A 49 -27.13 -6.97 16.90
CA PRO A 49 -25.95 -7.82 16.67
C PRO A 49 -26.27 -9.25 16.24
N LYS A 50 -27.41 -9.80 16.67
CA LYS A 50 -27.86 -11.14 16.25
C LYS A 50 -28.28 -11.18 14.78
N GLU A 51 -29.03 -10.17 14.33
CA GLU A 51 -29.41 -10.04 12.92
C GLU A 51 -28.18 -9.81 12.02
N TRP A 52 -27.16 -9.07 12.51
CA TRP A 52 -25.87 -8.98 11.82
C TRP A 52 -25.19 -10.34 11.69
N ILE A 53 -25.18 -11.15 12.74
CA ILE A 53 -24.59 -12.49 12.69
C ILE A 53 -25.34 -13.38 11.69
N GLU A 54 -26.68 -13.40 11.74
CA GLU A 54 -27.51 -14.20 10.81
C GLU A 54 -27.25 -13.89 9.33
N VAL A 55 -26.98 -12.63 8.99
CA VAL A 55 -26.71 -12.21 7.60
C VAL A 55 -25.29 -12.52 7.16
N PHE A 56 -24.29 -12.35 8.04
CA PHE A 56 -22.88 -12.38 7.64
C PHE A 56 -22.11 -13.65 8.05
N GLU A 57 -22.52 -14.37 9.09
CA GLU A 57 -21.85 -15.60 9.54
C GLU A 57 -22.04 -16.75 8.54
N ASP A 58 -23.19 -16.75 7.86
CA ASP A 58 -23.57 -17.78 6.91
C ASP A 58 -22.53 -17.95 5.76
N GLY A 59 -22.10 -19.19 5.56
CA GLY A 59 -21.06 -19.56 4.59
C GLY A 59 -19.61 -19.14 4.92
N ILE A 60 -19.32 -18.62 6.12
CA ILE A 60 -17.94 -18.40 6.60
C ILE A 60 -17.34 -19.71 7.15
N ASN A 61 -18.10 -20.41 7.99
CA ASN A 61 -17.62 -21.60 8.72
C ASN A 61 -18.02 -22.94 8.07
N GLU A 62 -19.00 -22.94 7.17
CA GLU A 62 -19.54 -24.19 6.63
C GLU A 62 -18.67 -24.73 5.49
N PRO A 63 -18.17 -25.97 5.56
CA PRO A 63 -17.74 -26.69 4.36
C PRO A 63 -18.97 -26.87 3.47
N ALA A 64 -18.82 -26.73 2.15
CA ALA A 64 -19.89 -27.07 1.22
C ALA A 64 -20.21 -28.56 1.35
N ALA A 65 -21.11 -28.92 2.25
CA ALA A 65 -21.75 -30.21 2.24
C ALA A 65 -22.75 -30.17 1.08
N ASP A 66 -22.54 -31.02 0.08
CA ASP A 66 -23.26 -31.04 -1.20
C ASP A 66 -24.79 -31.24 -1.10
N ASN A 67 -25.40 -31.23 0.09
CA ASN A 67 -26.82 -31.55 0.28
C ASN A 67 -27.56 -30.75 1.38
N GLU A 68 -26.96 -29.71 1.97
CA GLU A 68 -27.73 -28.80 2.84
C GLU A 68 -28.23 -27.59 2.04
N VAL A 69 -29.46 -27.17 2.32
CA VAL A 69 -30.06 -25.98 1.73
C VAL A 69 -29.20 -24.78 2.15
N VAL A 70 -28.28 -24.39 1.27
CA VAL A 70 -27.43 -23.20 1.46
C VAL A 70 -28.36 -22.06 1.84
N SER A 71 -28.13 -21.43 2.99
CA SER A 71 -29.03 -20.37 3.45
C SER A 71 -29.08 -19.24 2.43
N MET A 72 -30.21 -18.53 2.38
CA MET A 72 -30.48 -17.46 1.41
C MET A 72 -29.35 -16.41 1.36
N TRP A 73 -28.58 -16.24 2.43
CA TRP A 73 -27.47 -15.29 2.56
C TRP A 73 -26.13 -15.79 1.98
N ALA A 74 -25.97 -17.10 1.78
CA ALA A 74 -24.77 -17.72 1.21
C ALA A 74 -24.97 -18.35 -0.17
N MET A 75 -26.18 -18.28 -0.75
CA MET A 75 -26.47 -18.83 -2.08
C MET A 75 -25.66 -18.15 -3.20
N ASN A 76 -25.20 -18.95 -4.17
CA ASN A 76 -24.67 -18.50 -5.47
C ASN A 76 -23.46 -17.54 -5.43
N ARG A 77 -22.58 -17.68 -4.43
CA ARG A 77 -21.34 -16.88 -4.35
C ARG A 77 -20.39 -17.21 -5.49
N ASN A 78 -20.12 -16.23 -6.34
CA ASN A 78 -19.17 -16.34 -7.43
C ASN A 78 -17.79 -15.86 -6.97
N TYR A 79 -16.93 -16.82 -6.60
CA TYR A 79 -15.59 -16.52 -6.08
C TYR A 79 -14.63 -16.01 -7.16
N LEU A 80 -14.10 -14.80 -6.95
CA LEU A 80 -12.93 -14.26 -7.66
C LEU A 80 -11.64 -14.94 -7.18
N VAL A 81 -11.54 -15.07 -5.86
CA VAL A 81 -10.47 -15.77 -5.15
C VAL A 81 -11.15 -16.87 -4.37
N SER A 82 -10.93 -18.12 -4.79
CA SER A 82 -11.41 -19.29 -4.06
C SER A 82 -10.76 -19.35 -2.68
N PRO A 83 -11.38 -19.96 -1.66
CA PRO A 83 -10.84 -20.02 -0.30
C PRO A 83 -9.37 -20.46 -0.24
N ILE A 84 -8.49 -19.54 0.16
CA ILE A 84 -7.03 -19.76 0.28
C ILE A 84 -6.69 -20.09 1.73
N ASN A 85 -5.91 -21.15 1.89
CA ASN A 85 -5.25 -21.47 3.16
C ASN A 85 -3.77 -21.12 3.08
N GLY A 86 -3.23 -20.59 4.17
CA GLY A 86 -1.84 -20.20 4.23
C GLY A 86 -1.30 -19.96 5.62
N VAL A 87 0.01 -19.93 5.72
CA VAL A 87 0.73 -19.64 6.97
C VAL A 87 1.73 -18.53 6.72
N LEU A 88 1.61 -17.44 7.46
CA LEU A 88 2.56 -16.34 7.48
C LEU A 88 3.31 -16.35 8.81
N LYS A 89 4.62 -16.58 8.77
CA LYS A 89 5.50 -16.50 9.94
C LYS A 89 6.38 -15.27 9.83
N TYR A 90 6.34 -14.41 10.83
CA TYR A 90 7.19 -13.24 10.97
C TYR A 90 8.07 -13.37 12.20
N HIS A 91 9.36 -13.12 12.02
CA HIS A 91 10.37 -13.19 13.06
C HIS A 91 11.29 -11.97 12.98
N ARG A 92 11.47 -11.28 14.10
CA ARG A 92 12.42 -10.18 14.29
C ARG A 92 13.31 -10.50 15.47
N LEU A 93 14.62 -10.45 15.24
CA LEU A 93 15.64 -10.66 16.26
C LEU A 93 15.72 -9.48 17.22
N GLY A 94 16.00 -9.77 18.50
CA GLY A 94 16.33 -8.74 19.48
C GLY A 94 17.74 -8.18 19.29
N ASN A 95 18.03 -7.01 19.85
CA ASN A 95 19.32 -6.31 19.75
C ASN A 95 20.52 -7.19 20.17
N GLN A 96 20.34 -8.07 21.15
CA GLN A 96 21.39 -8.94 21.70
C GLN A 96 21.71 -10.16 20.80
N GLU A 97 20.76 -10.58 19.95
CA GLU A 97 20.87 -11.75 19.07
C GLU A 97 21.52 -11.40 17.71
N ARG A 98 21.84 -10.12 17.46
CA ARG A 98 22.37 -9.58 16.19
C ARG A 98 23.84 -9.91 15.89
N LYS A 99 24.41 -10.96 16.47
CA LYS A 99 25.86 -11.24 16.37
C LYS A 99 26.24 -12.01 15.11
N ASN A 100 25.31 -12.76 14.52
CA ASN A 100 25.60 -13.62 13.37
C ASN A 100 25.13 -12.97 12.05
N PRO A 101 26.02 -12.70 11.07
CA PRO A 101 25.67 -12.07 9.80
C PRO A 101 24.77 -12.94 8.90
N ASP A 102 24.78 -14.27 9.08
CA ASP A 102 24.00 -15.20 8.27
C ASP A 102 22.52 -15.28 8.69
N ILE A 103 22.21 -14.85 9.91
CA ILE A 103 20.84 -14.87 10.43
C ILE A 103 20.16 -13.55 10.07
N PRO A 104 19.00 -13.58 9.38
CA PRO A 104 18.29 -12.36 9.02
C PRO A 104 17.73 -11.64 10.24
N PHE A 105 17.88 -10.31 10.29
CA PHE A 105 17.32 -9.48 11.35
C PHE A 105 15.79 -9.55 11.38
N GLU A 106 15.15 -9.46 10.22
CA GLU A 106 13.73 -9.69 10.03
C GLU A 106 13.52 -10.77 8.96
N LYS A 107 12.68 -11.76 9.28
CA LYS A 107 12.30 -12.84 8.39
C LYS A 107 10.79 -12.92 8.28
N ALA A 108 10.28 -12.84 7.06
CA ALA A 108 8.87 -13.07 6.75
C ALA A 108 8.76 -14.27 5.81
N SER A 109 8.00 -15.28 6.20
CA SER A 109 7.77 -16.49 5.42
C SER A 109 6.28 -16.70 5.18
N LEU A 110 5.87 -16.60 3.92
CA LEU A 110 4.51 -16.87 3.47
C LEU A 110 4.48 -18.21 2.71
N VAL A 111 3.64 -19.13 3.17
CA VAL A 111 3.38 -20.40 2.50
C VAL A 111 1.89 -20.46 2.17
N LEU A 112 1.57 -20.55 0.88
CA LEU A 112 0.22 -20.73 0.36
C LEU A 112 0.13 -22.12 -0.29
N SER A 113 -0.94 -22.87 0.02
CA SER A 113 -1.17 -24.19 -0.58
C SER A 113 -1.73 -24.04 -2.00
N ASP A 114 -3.05 -23.97 -2.13
CA ASP A 114 -3.74 -23.85 -3.42
C ASP A 114 -4.32 -22.45 -3.57
N VAL A 115 -4.01 -21.80 -4.70
CA VAL A 115 -4.53 -20.48 -5.05
C VAL A 115 -5.32 -20.60 -6.35
N ALA A 116 -6.65 -20.50 -6.29
CA ALA A 116 -7.50 -20.52 -7.47
C ALA A 116 -8.18 -19.16 -7.67
N LEU A 117 -7.89 -18.53 -8.81
CA LEU A 117 -8.50 -17.30 -9.26
C LEU A 117 -9.44 -17.60 -10.42
N THR A 118 -10.68 -17.17 -10.33
CA THR A 118 -11.67 -17.37 -11.38
C THR A 118 -12.37 -16.05 -11.64
N ILE A 119 -12.27 -15.54 -12.86
CA ILE A 119 -12.99 -14.33 -13.26
C ILE A 119 -13.98 -14.67 -14.36
N THR A 120 -15.26 -14.42 -14.09
CA THR A 120 -16.31 -14.50 -15.10
C THR A 120 -16.34 -13.22 -15.94
N GLU A 121 -16.87 -13.31 -17.15
CA GLU A 121 -17.00 -12.16 -18.05
C GLU A 121 -17.88 -11.05 -17.47
N ALA A 122 -18.96 -11.41 -16.75
CA ALA A 122 -19.80 -10.46 -16.03
C ALA A 122 -19.00 -9.72 -14.94
N GLN A 123 -18.28 -10.45 -14.10
CA GLN A 123 -17.41 -9.85 -13.08
C GLN A 123 -16.34 -8.96 -13.71
N TYR A 124 -15.74 -9.40 -14.82
CA TYR A 124 -14.74 -8.61 -15.53
C TYR A 124 -15.30 -7.27 -16.01
N HIS A 125 -16.51 -7.27 -16.59
CA HIS A 125 -17.20 -6.05 -17.00
C HIS A 125 -17.49 -5.13 -15.83
N ASP A 126 -17.95 -5.66 -14.71
CA ASP A 126 -18.23 -4.86 -13.52
C ASP A 126 -16.94 -4.29 -12.90
N TRP A 127 -15.84 -5.04 -12.91
CA TRP A 127 -14.54 -4.54 -12.48
C TRP A 127 -14.02 -3.41 -13.37
N ILE A 128 -14.21 -3.49 -14.69
CA ILE A 128 -13.87 -2.38 -15.60
C ILE A 128 -14.69 -1.13 -15.25
N LYS A 129 -16.01 -1.27 -15.05
CA LYS A 129 -16.89 -0.16 -14.63
C LYS A 129 -16.47 0.39 -13.25
N LEU A 130 -16.13 -0.48 -12.30
CA LEU A 130 -15.68 -0.08 -10.97
C LEU A 130 -14.37 0.71 -11.05
N LEU A 131 -13.42 0.28 -11.89
CA LEU A 131 -12.19 1.03 -12.15
C LEU A 131 -12.48 2.39 -12.80
N GLU A 132 -13.49 2.50 -13.66
CA GLU A 132 -13.96 3.79 -14.20
C GLU A 132 -14.43 4.72 -13.08
N VAL A 133 -15.31 4.19 -12.20
CA VAL A 133 -15.85 4.92 -11.07
C VAL A 133 -14.73 5.32 -10.12
N PHE A 134 -13.77 4.44 -9.85
CA PHE A 134 -12.63 4.75 -8.99
C PHE A 134 -11.72 5.82 -9.61
N SER A 135 -11.49 5.78 -10.92
CA SER A 135 -10.76 6.82 -11.65
C SER A 135 -11.47 8.18 -11.56
N ARG A 136 -12.79 8.20 -11.80
CA ARG A 136 -13.65 9.39 -11.66
C ARG A 136 -13.67 9.89 -10.22
N TYR A 137 -13.75 8.98 -9.26
CA TYR A 137 -13.73 9.28 -7.83
C TYR A 137 -12.40 9.90 -7.43
N ARG A 138 -11.27 9.37 -7.90
CA ARG A 138 -9.94 9.96 -7.62
C ARG A 138 -9.83 11.40 -8.12
N ALA A 139 -10.35 11.68 -9.31
CA ALA A 139 -10.40 13.05 -9.84
C ALA A 139 -11.37 13.94 -9.03
N TYR A 140 -12.49 13.37 -8.59
CA TYR A 140 -13.50 14.06 -7.78
C TYR A 140 -13.03 14.37 -6.36
N VAL A 141 -12.33 13.44 -5.69
CA VAL A 141 -11.87 13.60 -4.30
C VAL A 141 -11.01 14.85 -4.14
N GLU A 142 -10.16 15.14 -5.13
CA GLU A 142 -9.29 16.33 -5.13
C GLU A 142 -10.06 17.66 -5.17
N ILE A 143 -11.30 17.67 -5.65
CA ILE A 143 -12.15 18.87 -5.76
C ILE A 143 -13.42 18.78 -4.90
N SER A 144 -13.54 17.74 -4.08
CA SER A 144 -14.75 17.41 -3.34
C SER A 144 -15.16 18.52 -2.34
N HIS A 145 -14.19 19.23 -1.75
CA HIS A 145 -14.41 20.38 -0.86
C HIS A 145 -15.03 21.60 -1.54
N LEU A 146 -14.98 21.66 -2.87
CA LEU A 146 -15.58 22.76 -3.65
C LEU A 146 -17.04 22.47 -4.05
N ARG A 147 -17.52 21.24 -3.85
CA ARG A 147 -18.84 20.82 -4.30
C ARG A 147 -19.94 21.48 -3.47
N PRO A 148 -20.96 22.10 -4.10
CA PRO A 148 -22.13 22.61 -3.39
C PRO A 148 -22.90 21.47 -2.70
N VAL A 149 -23.35 21.70 -1.46
CA VAL A 149 -24.16 20.75 -0.67
C VAL A 149 -25.66 20.84 -1.02
N VAL A 150 -26.01 21.56 -2.09
CA VAL A 150 -27.38 21.81 -2.53
C VAL A 150 -27.69 21.04 -3.82
N PRO A 151 -28.91 20.51 -4.00
CA PRO A 151 -29.30 19.85 -5.24
C PRO A 151 -29.30 20.84 -6.42
N VAL A 152 -29.24 20.30 -7.64
CA VAL A 152 -29.31 21.14 -8.85
C VAL A 152 -30.75 21.64 -9.00
N SER A 153 -30.92 22.96 -8.88
CA SER A 153 -32.22 23.63 -9.04
C SER A 153 -32.06 24.93 -9.83
N LYS A 154 -33.18 25.53 -10.27
CA LYS A 154 -33.20 26.84 -10.94
C LYS A 154 -32.64 27.97 -10.09
N GLU A 155 -32.54 27.79 -8.78
CA GLU A 155 -32.00 28.80 -7.85
C GLU A 155 -30.52 28.57 -7.54
N SER A 156 -30.06 27.31 -7.64
CA SER A 156 -28.69 26.91 -7.26
C SER A 156 -27.74 26.67 -8.44
N TYR A 157 -28.20 26.82 -9.70
CA TYR A 157 -27.38 26.55 -10.89
C TYR A 157 -26.08 27.37 -10.92
N VAL A 158 -26.08 28.60 -10.42
CA VAL A 158 -24.90 29.48 -10.37
C VAL A 158 -23.77 28.85 -9.52
N LEU A 159 -24.11 28.21 -8.40
CA LEU A 159 -23.14 27.55 -7.53
C LEU A 159 -22.49 26.34 -8.23
N TRP A 160 -23.28 25.61 -9.01
CA TRP A 160 -22.80 24.47 -9.81
C TRP A 160 -21.89 24.91 -10.97
N TRP A 161 -22.21 26.02 -11.64
CA TRP A 161 -21.33 26.60 -12.66
C TRP A 161 -20.02 27.14 -12.06
N ARG A 162 -20.10 27.78 -10.89
CA ARG A 162 -18.91 28.22 -10.16
C ARG A 162 -18.03 27.04 -9.77
N TYR A 163 -18.63 25.95 -9.29
CA TYR A 163 -17.93 24.70 -9.00
C TYR A 163 -17.23 24.15 -10.25
N ALA A 164 -17.93 24.05 -11.38
CA ALA A 164 -17.36 23.58 -12.64
C ALA A 164 -16.15 24.42 -13.09
N ALA A 165 -16.25 25.76 -12.99
CA ALA A 165 -15.15 26.66 -13.32
C ALA A 165 -13.94 26.47 -12.40
N MET A 166 -14.17 26.39 -11.08
CA MET A 166 -13.09 26.18 -10.10
C MET A 166 -12.43 24.81 -10.26
N ALA A 167 -13.22 23.76 -10.55
CA ALA A 167 -12.71 22.42 -10.83
C ALA A 167 -11.80 22.41 -12.07
N ALA A 168 -12.21 23.07 -13.17
CA ALA A 168 -11.42 23.17 -14.38
C ALA A 168 -10.09 23.93 -14.16
N LEU A 169 -10.12 25.02 -13.38
CA LEU A 169 -8.91 25.77 -13.03
C LEU A 169 -7.95 24.95 -12.15
N HIS A 170 -8.50 24.18 -11.20
CA HIS A 170 -7.72 23.30 -10.33
C HIS A 170 -7.03 22.18 -11.11
N GLN A 171 -7.75 21.52 -12.03
CA GLN A 171 -7.19 20.47 -12.89
C GLN A 171 -6.04 21.00 -13.77
N ARG A 172 -6.13 22.25 -14.25
CA ARG A 172 -5.07 22.91 -15.01
C ARG A 172 -3.91 23.42 -14.14
N LYS A 173 -3.92 23.15 -12.83
CA LYS A 173 -2.95 23.66 -11.83
C LYS A 173 -2.78 25.17 -11.88
N MET A 174 -3.84 25.89 -12.28
CA MET A 174 -3.77 27.35 -12.39
C MET A 174 -3.90 27.99 -11.01
N CYS A 175 -3.08 29.00 -10.77
CA CYS A 175 -2.94 29.73 -9.52
C CYS A 175 -4.12 30.70 -9.27
N TYR A 176 -5.36 30.20 -9.22
CA TYR A 176 -6.55 31.04 -9.04
C TYR A 176 -6.75 31.55 -7.59
N ARG A 177 -5.96 31.05 -6.63
CA ARG A 177 -6.05 31.39 -5.19
C ARG A 177 -5.08 32.50 -4.75
N PHE A 178 -4.34 33.12 -5.67
CA PHE A 178 -3.29 34.09 -5.35
C PHE A 178 -3.76 35.54 -5.47
N SER A 179 -4.89 35.88 -4.85
CA SER A 179 -5.14 37.29 -4.50
C SER A 179 -4.60 37.56 -3.11
N TRP A 180 -4.03 38.75 -2.89
CA TRP A 180 -3.48 39.13 -1.58
C TRP A 180 -4.54 39.06 -0.47
N ASP A 181 -5.79 39.40 -0.78
CA ASP A 181 -6.91 39.30 0.16
C ASP A 181 -7.23 37.84 0.53
N GLN A 182 -7.23 36.92 -0.44
CA GLN A 182 -7.44 35.49 -0.17
C GLN A 182 -6.28 34.90 0.64
N ILE A 183 -5.04 35.28 0.33
CA ILE A 183 -3.86 34.85 1.11
C ILE A 183 -3.99 35.35 2.55
N ARG A 184 -4.35 36.62 2.76
CA ARG A 184 -4.58 37.19 4.10
C ARG A 184 -5.68 36.44 4.86
N HIS A 185 -6.82 36.20 4.22
CA HIS A 185 -7.93 35.43 4.80
C HIS A 185 -7.50 34.02 5.19
N MET A 186 -6.81 33.30 4.29
CA MET A 186 -6.31 31.94 4.58
C MET A 186 -5.30 31.92 5.73
N CYS A 187 -4.43 32.93 5.83
CA CYS A 187 -3.50 33.08 6.94
C CYS A 187 -4.23 33.29 8.28
N GLN A 188 -5.25 34.15 8.31
CA GLN A 188 -6.08 34.38 9.50
C GLN A 188 -6.82 33.11 9.93
N LEU A 189 -7.42 32.43 8.95
CA LEU A 189 -8.18 31.19 9.16
C LEU A 189 -7.28 30.05 9.65
N ARG A 190 -6.05 29.96 9.13
CA ARG A 190 -5.01 29.06 9.65
C ARG A 190 -4.69 29.31 11.12
N ARG A 191 -4.45 30.58 11.50
CA ARG A 191 -4.13 30.94 12.90
C ARG A 191 -5.26 30.57 13.85
N ARG A 192 -6.50 30.92 13.48
CA ARG A 192 -7.70 30.58 14.24
C ARG A 192 -7.87 29.06 14.38
N TYR A 193 -7.74 28.32 13.28
CA TYR A 193 -7.86 26.86 13.29
C TYR A 193 -6.82 26.19 14.19
N ILE A 194 -5.54 26.57 14.06
CA ILE A 194 -4.45 26.00 14.86
C ILE A 194 -4.71 26.26 16.35
N HIS A 195 -5.14 27.47 16.71
CA HIS A 195 -5.47 27.81 18.09
C HIS A 195 -6.63 26.95 18.63
N LEU A 196 -7.73 26.85 17.89
CA LEU A 196 -8.90 26.04 18.27
C LEU A 196 -8.55 24.56 18.40
N TYR A 197 -7.80 24.01 17.45
CA TYR A 197 -7.41 22.61 17.45
C TYR A 197 -6.41 22.28 18.57
N ALA A 198 -5.43 23.16 18.84
CA ALA A 198 -4.50 22.99 19.95
C ALA A 198 -5.22 23.05 21.32
N SER A 199 -6.19 23.95 21.46
CA SER A 199 -7.03 24.06 22.67
C SER A 199 -7.87 22.79 22.86
N MET A 200 -8.44 22.26 21.79
CA MET A 200 -9.17 20.97 21.80
C MET A 200 -8.25 19.81 22.20
N LEU A 201 -6.98 19.79 21.77
CA LEU A 201 -6.03 18.74 22.16
C LEU A 201 -5.61 18.81 23.64
N GLN A 202 -5.66 20.00 24.26
CA GLN A 202 -5.37 20.18 25.68
C GLN A 202 -6.55 19.77 26.57
N GLN A 203 -7.78 19.99 26.10
CA GLN A 203 -8.99 19.60 26.81
C GLN A 203 -9.24 18.11 26.59
N SER A 204 -9.24 17.31 27.66
CA SER A 204 -9.46 15.84 27.60
C SER A 204 -10.86 15.42 27.10
N SER A 205 -11.75 16.38 26.85
CA SER A 205 -13.09 16.13 26.34
C SER A 205 -13.11 16.11 24.81
N ARG A 206 -13.55 15.00 24.23
CA ARG A 206 -13.83 14.86 22.78
C ARG A 206 -15.14 15.55 22.37
N VAL A 207 -15.40 16.77 22.84
CA VAL A 207 -16.56 17.52 22.37
C VAL A 207 -16.32 17.90 20.92
N VAL A 208 -17.26 17.53 20.05
CA VAL A 208 -17.22 17.86 18.62
C VAL A 208 -17.31 19.37 18.49
N ASN A 209 -16.18 20.02 18.23
CA ASN A 209 -16.15 21.47 18.06
C ASN A 209 -16.73 21.83 16.68
N ILE A 210 -17.93 22.41 16.66
CA ILE A 210 -18.68 22.75 15.45
C ILE A 210 -17.87 23.73 14.58
N GLU A 211 -17.15 24.67 15.20
CA GLU A 211 -16.31 25.65 14.51
C GLU A 211 -15.17 25.00 13.71
N ILE A 212 -14.55 23.95 14.27
CA ILE A 212 -13.48 23.20 13.58
C ILE A 212 -14.07 22.51 12.34
N ARG A 213 -15.27 21.94 12.46
CA ARG A 213 -15.95 21.28 11.33
C ARG A 213 -16.34 22.26 10.23
N GLU A 214 -16.81 23.45 10.57
CA GLU A 214 -17.14 24.48 9.58
C GLU A 214 -15.92 24.94 8.80
N VAL A 215 -14.80 25.12 9.49
CA VAL A 215 -13.52 25.44 8.85
C VAL A 215 -13.05 24.29 7.95
N GLU A 216 -13.11 23.04 8.42
CA GLU A 216 -12.67 21.86 7.66
C GLU A 216 -13.50 21.61 6.40
N LYS A 217 -14.80 21.92 6.41
CA LYS A 217 -15.68 21.76 5.24
C LYS A 217 -15.18 22.52 4.00
N ALA A 218 -14.52 23.66 4.19
CA ALA A 218 -14.07 24.53 3.09
C ALA A 218 -12.63 24.27 2.65
N LEU A 219 -11.89 23.42 3.37
CA LEU A 219 -10.46 23.20 3.17
C LEU A 219 -10.19 21.89 2.42
N ASP A 220 -9.08 21.89 1.68
CA ASP A 220 -8.55 20.66 1.08
C ASP A 220 -8.04 19.71 2.17
N SER A 221 -8.27 18.40 2.01
CA SER A 221 -7.85 17.37 2.96
C SER A 221 -6.37 17.44 3.35
N LYS A 222 -5.48 17.76 2.41
CA LYS A 222 -4.04 17.88 2.67
C LYS A 222 -3.72 19.13 3.51
N VAL A 223 -4.46 20.20 3.30
CA VAL A 223 -4.34 21.43 4.09
C VAL A 223 -4.81 21.19 5.52
N ILE A 224 -5.91 20.47 5.71
CA ILE A 224 -6.40 20.06 7.03
C ILE A 224 -5.33 19.24 7.76
N LEU A 225 -4.76 18.21 7.11
CA LEU A 225 -3.69 17.40 7.69
C LEU A 225 -2.48 18.25 8.09
N LEU A 226 -2.03 19.14 7.21
CA LEU A 226 -0.92 20.05 7.50
C LEU A 226 -1.21 20.93 8.72
N TRP A 227 -2.42 21.49 8.82
CA TRP A 227 -2.78 22.37 9.92
C TRP A 227 -2.95 21.63 11.25
N ARG A 228 -3.44 20.38 11.22
CA ARG A 228 -3.47 19.50 12.40
C ARG A 228 -2.06 19.18 12.88
N LEU A 229 -1.14 18.84 11.96
CA LEU A 229 0.28 18.62 12.29
C LEU A 229 0.91 19.87 12.94
N LEU A 230 0.63 21.05 12.40
CA LEU A 230 1.07 22.33 12.98
C LEU A 230 0.53 22.55 14.38
N ALA A 231 -0.73 22.21 14.63
CA ALA A 231 -1.33 22.31 15.96
C ALA A 231 -0.71 21.33 16.96
N HIS A 232 -0.43 20.09 16.55
CA HIS A 232 0.32 19.13 17.38
C HIS A 232 1.72 19.63 17.72
N ALA A 233 2.47 20.14 16.73
CA ALA A 233 3.81 20.69 16.95
C ALA A 233 3.79 21.90 17.90
N LYS A 234 2.81 22.82 17.74
CA LYS A 234 2.63 23.97 18.65
C LYS A 234 2.32 23.52 20.08
N LEU A 235 1.52 22.47 20.26
CA LEU A 235 1.22 21.92 21.58
C LEU A 235 2.46 21.31 22.25
N GLU A 236 3.25 20.54 21.49
CA GLU A 236 4.49 19.96 21.99
C GLU A 236 5.52 21.03 22.36
N SER A 237 5.61 22.11 21.57
CA SER A 237 6.51 23.23 21.87
C SER A 237 6.06 24.01 23.12
N VAL A 238 4.76 24.22 23.32
CA VAL A 238 4.22 24.82 24.55
C VAL A 238 4.51 23.93 25.76
N LYS A 239 4.22 22.62 25.69
CA LYS A 239 4.50 21.67 26.79
C LYS A 239 5.98 21.61 27.14
N SER A 240 6.87 21.64 26.15
CA SER A 240 8.32 21.60 26.39
C SER A 240 8.84 22.90 27.02
N LYS A 241 8.31 24.06 26.61
CA LYS A 241 8.61 25.37 27.24
C LYS A 241 8.09 25.44 28.67
N GLU A 242 6.85 25.03 28.92
CA GLU A 242 6.27 24.94 30.26
C GLU A 242 7.09 24.00 31.15
N ALA A 243 7.50 22.83 30.65
CA ALA A 243 8.37 21.92 31.39
C ALA A 243 9.76 22.52 31.66
N ALA A 244 10.31 23.29 30.74
CA ALA A 244 11.58 24.01 30.94
C ALA A 244 11.46 25.15 31.97
N GLU A 245 10.35 25.88 31.96
CA GLU A 245 10.03 26.92 32.95
C GLU A 245 9.78 26.33 34.33
N GLN A 246 9.01 25.24 34.45
CA GLN A 246 8.84 24.50 35.69
C GLN A 246 10.18 24.00 36.22
N ARG A 247 11.06 23.46 35.37
CA ARG A 247 12.43 23.11 35.76
C ARG A 247 13.26 24.31 36.23
N ARG A 248 13.09 25.49 35.62
CA ARG A 248 13.74 26.74 36.04
C ARG A 248 13.21 27.23 37.39
N LEU A 249 11.89 27.18 37.60
CA LEU A 249 11.24 27.56 38.85
C LEU A 249 11.61 26.59 39.99
N HIS A 250 11.61 25.29 39.73
CA HIS A 250 12.10 24.28 40.68
C HIS A 250 13.59 24.45 41.00
N LYS A 251 14.44 24.78 40.00
CA LYS A 251 15.85 25.14 40.26
C LYS A 251 15.96 26.39 41.13
N LYS A 252 15.23 27.47 40.85
CA LYS A 252 15.23 28.69 41.68
C LYS A 252 14.70 28.43 43.10
N SER A 253 13.69 27.55 43.26
CA SER A 253 13.16 27.16 44.56
C SER A 253 14.14 26.33 45.39
N TRP A 254 15.00 25.52 44.76
CA TRP A 254 16.08 24.79 45.45
C TRP A 254 17.19 25.73 45.95
N PHE A 255 17.41 26.88 45.32
CA PHE A 255 18.47 27.83 45.69
C PHE A 255 18.08 28.87 46.76
N THR A 256 16.93 28.74 47.44
CA THR A 256 16.52 29.69 48.50
C THR A 256 16.67 29.17 49.94
N LEU A 257 17.17 27.93 50.14
CA LEU A 257 17.55 27.41 51.46
C LEU A 257 19.07 27.38 51.61
N GLY A 258 19.64 28.53 51.99
CA GLY A 258 21.02 28.59 52.52
C GLY A 258 22.01 29.45 51.74
N TRP A 259 21.79 30.76 51.69
CA TRP A 259 22.69 31.77 52.28
C TRP A 259 22.28 33.17 51.83
N ARG A 260 22.08 34.02 52.83
CA ARG A 260 21.84 35.44 52.73
C ARG A 260 23.20 36.15 52.65
N THR A 261 23.49 36.81 51.53
CA THR A 261 24.44 37.92 51.52
C THR A 261 23.87 39.02 50.63
N GLN A 262 23.67 40.18 51.23
CA GLN A 262 23.26 41.42 50.60
C GLN A 262 24.33 41.93 49.64
N SER A 263 23.92 42.46 48.49
CA SER A 263 24.30 43.80 48.06
C SER A 263 23.38 44.26 46.93
N GLU A 264 22.90 45.48 47.09
CA GLU A 264 21.98 46.21 46.24
C GLU A 264 22.53 46.42 44.81
N ASP A 265 21.64 46.32 43.82
CA ASP A 265 21.32 47.48 42.99
C ASP A 265 19.92 47.28 42.42
N ALA A 266 19.01 48.10 42.92
CA ALA A 266 17.64 48.23 42.44
C ALA A 266 17.60 49.33 41.38
N SER A 267 17.12 48.98 40.19
CA SER A 267 16.35 49.90 39.37
C SER A 267 15.24 49.12 38.69
N ASP A 268 14.14 49.02 39.43
CA ASP A 268 12.82 48.69 38.89
C ASP A 268 12.10 50.01 38.61
N GLY A 269 11.47 50.10 37.44
CA GLY A 269 10.63 51.22 37.02
C GLY A 269 10.66 51.45 35.51
N ASP A 270 9.88 50.68 34.74
CA ASP A 270 8.49 51.06 34.51
C ASP A 270 7.72 49.99 33.74
N ALA A 271 6.46 49.82 34.14
CA ALA A 271 5.51 48.91 33.55
C ALA A 271 4.77 49.57 32.38
N PHE A 272 4.42 48.70 31.41
CA PHE A 272 3.24 48.82 30.52
C PHE A 272 3.35 49.77 29.31
N ASP A 273 3.60 49.21 28.13
CA ASP A 273 2.60 49.11 27.03
C ASP A 273 3.22 48.37 25.83
N GLY A 274 2.39 47.66 25.07
CA GLY A 274 2.76 47.09 23.78
C GLY A 274 2.79 45.57 23.75
N SER A 275 1.61 44.97 23.66
CA SER A 275 1.41 43.66 23.05
C SER A 275 1.87 43.67 21.58
N GLN A 276 3.17 43.73 21.32
CA GLN A 276 3.70 43.53 19.98
C GLN A 276 3.84 42.02 19.75
N LEU A 277 2.74 41.46 19.25
CA LEU A 277 2.68 40.40 18.24
C LEU A 277 4.07 39.86 17.88
N THR A 278 4.60 38.96 18.70
CA THR A 278 5.71 38.12 18.27
C THR A 278 5.17 37.34 17.09
N GLU A 279 5.66 37.65 15.89
CA GLU A 279 5.34 36.89 14.70
C GLU A 279 5.43 35.40 15.05
N GLU A 280 4.31 34.70 14.92
CA GLU A 280 4.19 33.25 15.04
C GLU A 280 5.03 32.57 13.94
N ARG A 281 6.34 32.77 13.98
CA ARG A 281 7.31 32.18 13.10
C ARG A 281 7.69 30.87 13.75
N LEU A 282 7.28 29.77 13.11
CA LEU A 282 7.62 28.44 13.57
C LEU A 282 9.13 28.35 13.81
N SER A 283 9.53 27.87 14.97
CA SER A 283 10.93 27.72 15.32
C SER A 283 11.60 26.71 14.37
N LYS A 284 12.92 26.78 14.22
CA LYS A 284 13.67 25.78 13.42
C LYS A 284 13.47 24.34 13.93
N GLU A 285 13.10 24.18 15.20
CA GLU A 285 12.82 22.89 15.83
C GLU A 285 11.42 22.40 15.47
N GLU A 286 10.43 23.29 15.43
CA GLU A 286 9.07 22.98 14.98
C GLU A 286 9.08 22.56 13.50
N TRP A 287 9.83 23.27 12.65
CA TRP A 287 10.05 22.87 11.26
C TRP A 287 10.77 21.52 11.12
N ARG A 288 11.74 21.22 12.00
CA ARG A 288 12.42 19.92 12.03
C ARG A 288 11.49 18.80 12.49
N ALA A 289 10.64 19.03 13.49
CA ALA A 289 9.65 18.04 13.95
C ALA A 289 8.60 17.76 12.87
N ILE A 290 8.11 18.79 12.19
CA ILE A 290 7.17 18.66 11.06
C ILE A 290 7.83 17.93 9.90
N ASN A 291 9.06 18.27 9.53
CA ASN A 291 9.78 17.55 8.49
C ASN A 291 10.05 16.10 8.91
N LYS A 292 10.38 15.81 10.17
CA LYS A 292 10.55 14.43 10.67
C LYS A 292 9.24 13.63 10.59
N LEU A 293 8.10 14.25 10.89
CA LEU A 293 6.77 13.63 10.77
C LEU A 293 6.34 13.42 9.31
N LEU A 294 6.64 14.37 8.42
CA LEU A 294 6.30 14.30 6.98
C LEU A 294 7.26 13.39 6.20
N THR A 295 8.51 13.29 6.65
CA THR A 295 9.60 12.56 5.99
C THR A 295 9.95 11.30 6.77
N TYR A 296 8.98 10.67 7.47
CA TYR A 296 9.21 9.37 8.08
C TYR A 296 9.58 8.36 6.98
N GLN A 297 10.88 8.27 6.72
CA GLN A 297 11.53 7.19 6.02
C GLN A 297 12.05 6.27 7.12
N PRO A 298 11.70 4.97 7.09
CA PRO A 298 12.14 4.00 8.11
C PRO A 298 13.67 3.86 8.28
N ASN A 299 14.47 4.58 7.47
CA ASN A 299 15.90 4.36 7.32
C ASN A 299 16.78 5.24 8.22
N GLU A 300 16.27 6.31 8.84
CA GLU A 300 17.14 7.26 9.56
C GLU A 300 17.60 6.73 10.94
N ASP A 301 16.78 5.93 11.65
CA ASP A 301 17.12 5.43 12.99
C ASP A 301 18.13 4.25 12.98
N LEU A 302 18.53 3.76 11.80
CA LEU A 302 19.43 2.61 11.65
C LEU A 302 20.86 2.99 11.25
N MET A 303 21.16 4.28 11.09
CA MET A 303 22.44 4.77 10.57
C MET A 303 23.55 4.92 11.64
N SER A 304 23.29 4.61 12.91
CA SER A 304 24.22 4.86 14.03
C SER A 304 25.25 3.76 14.33
N HIS A 305 25.29 2.65 13.58
CA HIS A 305 26.21 1.54 13.86
C HIS A 305 26.99 1.13 12.60
N SER A 306 28.13 1.77 12.34
CA SER A 306 29.00 1.47 11.19
C SER A 306 30.16 0.55 11.59
N GLY A 307 29.97 -0.77 11.46
CA GLY A 307 31.04 -1.78 11.48
C GLY A 307 31.10 -2.52 10.14
N LYS A 308 32.31 -2.96 9.71
CA LYS A 308 32.51 -3.75 8.48
C LYS A 308 31.66 -5.04 8.45
N ASP A 309 31.38 -5.64 9.61
CA ASP A 309 30.57 -6.86 9.72
C ASP A 309 29.07 -6.63 9.45
N MET A 310 28.56 -5.41 9.63
CA MET A 310 27.15 -5.07 9.34
C MET A 310 26.86 -4.85 7.84
N GLN A 311 27.88 -4.74 6.98
CA GLN A 311 27.68 -4.58 5.54
C GLN A 311 27.19 -5.86 4.85
N ASN A 312 27.57 -7.03 5.40
CA ASN A 312 27.19 -8.34 4.88
C ASN A 312 26.01 -8.98 5.64
N MET A 313 25.42 -8.28 6.60
CA MET A 313 24.31 -8.79 7.41
C MET A 313 22.99 -8.71 6.63
N ILE A 314 22.20 -9.78 6.69
CA ILE A 314 20.86 -9.81 6.10
C ILE A 314 19.90 -9.02 7.00
N ARG A 315 19.35 -7.92 6.49
CA ARG A 315 18.37 -7.08 7.21
C ARG A 315 16.98 -7.68 7.12
N PHE A 316 16.54 -7.98 5.90
CA PHE A 316 15.23 -8.55 5.65
C PHE A 316 15.37 -9.79 4.79
N PHE A 317 14.68 -10.86 5.17
CA PHE A 317 14.57 -12.06 4.37
C PHE A 317 13.10 -12.41 4.17
N VAL A 318 12.65 -12.31 2.92
CA VAL A 318 11.26 -12.60 2.54
C VAL A 318 11.24 -13.88 1.73
N THR A 319 10.46 -14.86 2.16
CA THR A 319 10.24 -16.10 1.42
C THR A 319 8.76 -16.27 1.12
N VAL A 320 8.41 -16.45 -0.14
CA VAL A 320 7.05 -16.73 -0.61
C VAL A 320 7.06 -18.07 -1.32
N SER A 321 6.25 -19.01 -0.85
CA SER A 321 6.09 -20.33 -1.46
C SER A 321 4.63 -20.56 -1.79
N ILE A 322 4.33 -20.88 -3.05
CA ILE A 322 2.98 -21.21 -3.53
C ILE A 322 3.03 -22.59 -4.14
N SER A 323 2.25 -23.53 -3.60
CA SER A 323 2.33 -24.93 -4.03
C SER A 323 1.69 -25.14 -5.40
N ARG A 324 0.46 -24.63 -5.60
CA ARG A 324 -0.25 -24.66 -6.88
C ARG A 324 -1.06 -23.39 -7.03
N ALA A 325 -1.08 -22.84 -8.23
CA ALA A 325 -1.98 -21.75 -8.55
C ALA A 325 -2.59 -21.91 -9.93
N ALA A 326 -3.85 -21.51 -10.05
CA ALA A 326 -4.57 -21.46 -11.32
C ALA A 326 -5.34 -20.14 -11.42
N ALA A 327 -5.37 -19.56 -12.61
CA ALA A 327 -6.15 -18.39 -12.95
C ALA A 327 -6.96 -18.68 -14.21
N ARG A 328 -8.29 -18.59 -14.11
CA ARG A 328 -9.24 -18.95 -15.17
C ARG A 328 -10.10 -17.75 -15.55
N ILE A 329 -10.37 -17.61 -16.85
CA ILE A 329 -11.35 -16.68 -17.38
C ILE A 329 -12.52 -17.49 -17.93
N ILE A 330 -13.74 -17.17 -17.51
CA ILE A 330 -14.96 -17.87 -17.90
C ILE A 330 -15.89 -16.90 -18.66
N ASN A 331 -16.42 -17.32 -19.80
CA ASN A 331 -17.37 -16.55 -20.60
C ASN A 331 -18.76 -16.49 -19.94
N ILE A 332 -19.65 -15.60 -20.40
CA ILE A 332 -21.08 -15.56 -20.07
C ILE A 332 -21.75 -16.94 -20.21
N ASN A 333 -21.34 -17.75 -21.19
CA ASN A 333 -21.88 -19.10 -21.42
C ASN A 333 -21.33 -20.18 -20.47
N GLN A 334 -20.62 -19.80 -19.40
CA GLN A 334 -19.93 -20.73 -18.47
C GLN A 334 -18.83 -21.59 -19.12
N THR A 335 -18.37 -21.19 -20.31
CA THR A 335 -17.25 -21.85 -21.00
C THR A 335 -15.94 -21.19 -20.61
N GLU A 336 -14.95 -22.00 -20.23
CA GLU A 336 -13.58 -21.52 -19.99
C GLU A 336 -12.99 -20.91 -21.28
N ILE A 337 -12.43 -19.71 -21.19
CA ILE A 337 -11.72 -19.05 -22.30
C ILE A 337 -10.26 -19.47 -22.27
N VAL A 338 -9.63 -19.31 -21.11
CA VAL A 338 -8.23 -19.63 -20.87
C VAL A 338 -7.99 -19.91 -19.39
N CYS A 339 -7.12 -20.87 -19.10
CA CYS A 339 -6.61 -21.17 -17.76
C CYS A 339 -5.08 -21.12 -17.77
N GLY A 340 -4.51 -20.20 -17.00
CA GLY A 340 -3.10 -20.20 -16.64
C GLY A 340 -2.89 -20.98 -15.35
N ARG A 341 -1.90 -21.89 -15.31
CA ARG A 341 -1.53 -22.65 -14.12
C ARG A 341 -0.04 -22.62 -13.89
N PHE A 342 0.36 -22.66 -12.62
CA PHE A 342 1.75 -22.85 -12.25
C PHE A 342 1.87 -23.67 -10.97
N GLU A 343 3.00 -24.36 -10.80
CA GLU A 343 3.24 -25.25 -9.68
C GLU A 343 4.61 -24.99 -9.06
N GLN A 344 4.66 -25.07 -7.73
CA GLN A 344 5.84 -24.91 -6.88
C GLN A 344 6.63 -23.63 -7.21
N LEU A 345 5.98 -22.48 -7.04
CA LEU A 345 6.66 -21.18 -7.08
C LEU A 345 7.31 -20.94 -5.73
N HIS A 346 8.62 -20.75 -5.71
CA HIS A 346 9.35 -20.32 -4.54
C HIS A 346 10.20 -19.09 -4.88
N VAL A 347 9.92 -17.99 -4.18
CA VAL A 347 10.62 -16.72 -4.28
C VAL A 347 11.28 -16.45 -2.94
N SER A 348 12.60 -16.21 -2.95
CA SER A 348 13.35 -15.84 -1.76
C SER A 348 14.12 -14.56 -2.03
N THR A 349 13.96 -13.56 -1.18
CA THR A 349 14.61 -12.26 -1.34
C THR A 349 15.34 -11.87 -0.05
N LYS A 350 16.65 -11.73 -0.14
CA LYS A 350 17.55 -11.30 0.95
C LYS A 350 17.99 -9.86 0.68
N PHE A 351 17.58 -8.95 1.54
CA PHE A 351 18.01 -7.56 1.53
C PHE A 351 19.14 -7.37 2.53
N LYS A 352 20.32 -6.99 2.05
CA LYS A 352 21.44 -6.52 2.89
C LYS A 352 21.63 -5.02 2.69
N HIS A 353 22.58 -4.42 3.39
CA HIS A 353 22.74 -2.97 3.38
C HIS A 353 23.09 -2.40 2.00
N ARG A 354 23.87 -3.15 1.20
CA ARG A 354 24.32 -2.72 -0.14
C ARG A 354 23.96 -3.70 -1.26
N ASN A 355 23.65 -4.94 -0.92
CA ASN A 355 23.30 -5.95 -1.89
C ASN A 355 21.88 -6.48 -1.66
N THR A 356 21.25 -6.89 -2.74
CA THR A 356 19.95 -7.56 -2.72
C THR A 356 20.07 -8.81 -3.55
N HIS A 357 19.74 -9.95 -2.95
CA HIS A 357 19.71 -11.25 -3.63
C HIS A 357 18.27 -11.70 -3.76
N CYS A 358 17.82 -12.01 -4.96
CA CYS A 358 16.50 -12.52 -5.25
C CYS A 358 16.62 -13.82 -6.05
N ASP A 359 16.19 -14.92 -5.45
CA ASP A 359 16.14 -16.23 -6.07
C ASP A 359 14.68 -16.58 -6.35
N VAL A 360 14.41 -16.96 -7.60
CA VAL A 360 13.09 -17.38 -8.07
C VAL A 360 13.23 -18.78 -8.67
N THR A 361 12.40 -19.69 -8.18
CA THR A 361 12.30 -21.05 -8.71
C THR A 361 10.85 -21.36 -9.01
N LEU A 362 10.61 -21.97 -10.16
CA LEU A 362 9.29 -22.37 -10.61
C LEU A 362 9.42 -23.73 -11.27
N ARG A 363 8.65 -24.72 -10.80
CA ARG A 363 8.70 -26.07 -11.35
C ARG A 363 8.00 -26.16 -12.69
N PHE A 364 6.78 -25.64 -12.77
CA PHE A 364 5.93 -25.79 -13.94
C PHE A 364 5.11 -24.52 -14.18
N TYR A 365 4.91 -24.18 -15.44
CA TYR A 365 3.86 -23.25 -15.88
C TYR A 365 3.19 -23.77 -17.14
N GLY A 366 1.90 -23.48 -17.27
CA GLY A 366 1.15 -23.81 -18.47
C GLY A 366 -0.06 -22.92 -18.67
N VAL A 367 -0.46 -22.77 -19.92
CA VAL A 367 -1.67 -22.07 -20.34
C VAL A 367 -2.47 -23.05 -21.20
N SER A 368 -3.72 -23.27 -20.84
CA SER A 368 -4.65 -24.13 -21.57
C SER A 368 -5.91 -23.39 -21.96
N ALA A 369 -6.56 -23.89 -22.99
CA ALA A 369 -7.92 -23.54 -23.39
C ALA A 369 -8.73 -24.85 -23.48
N PRO A 370 -10.07 -24.78 -23.63
CA PRO A 370 -10.90 -25.98 -23.78
C PRO A 370 -10.44 -26.96 -24.85
N GLU A 371 -9.83 -26.46 -25.93
CA GLU A 371 -9.36 -27.23 -27.07
C GLU A 371 -8.02 -27.93 -26.83
N GLY A 372 -7.26 -27.52 -25.80
CA GLY A 372 -5.97 -28.12 -25.48
C GLY A 372 -4.98 -27.16 -24.81
N SER A 373 -3.74 -27.62 -24.67
CA SER A 373 -2.65 -26.84 -24.10
C SER A 373 -2.13 -25.82 -25.12
N LEU A 374 -2.15 -24.53 -24.78
CA LEU A 374 -1.62 -23.43 -25.59
C LEU A 374 -0.13 -23.20 -25.35
N ALA A 375 0.31 -23.32 -24.10
CA ALA A 375 1.71 -23.22 -23.73
C ALA A 375 2.01 -24.13 -22.55
N GLN A 376 3.10 -24.88 -22.58
CA GLN A 376 3.52 -25.67 -21.41
C GLN A 376 5.04 -25.76 -21.31
N SER A 377 5.55 -25.57 -20.10
CA SER A 377 6.95 -25.82 -19.78
C SER A 377 7.25 -27.33 -19.83
N VAL A 378 8.42 -27.68 -20.36
CA VAL A 378 8.88 -29.07 -20.40
C VAL A 378 9.61 -29.42 -19.09
N CYS A 379 9.05 -30.36 -18.32
CA CYS A 379 9.73 -30.97 -17.18
C CYS A 379 10.34 -32.32 -17.61
N SER A 380 11.61 -32.56 -17.33
CA SER A 380 12.27 -33.87 -17.52
C SER A 380 13.11 -34.23 -16.29
N GLU A 381 13.58 -35.47 -16.18
CA GLU A 381 14.44 -35.89 -15.04
C GLU A 381 15.70 -35.02 -14.88
N GLN A 382 16.23 -34.50 -15.99
CA GLN A 382 17.37 -33.57 -15.99
C GLN A 382 16.95 -32.09 -15.81
N LYS A 383 15.68 -31.75 -16.04
CA LYS A 383 15.15 -30.37 -16.03
C LYS A 383 13.95 -30.30 -15.10
N VAL A 384 14.24 -30.24 -13.80
CA VAL A 384 13.24 -30.23 -12.74
C VAL A 384 12.45 -28.91 -12.72
N ASN A 385 13.11 -27.77 -12.98
CA ASN A 385 12.49 -26.45 -12.89
C ASN A 385 12.26 -25.81 -14.27
N ALA A 386 11.05 -25.29 -14.48
CA ALA A 386 10.69 -24.52 -15.65
C ALA A 386 11.41 -23.16 -15.74
N LEU A 387 11.62 -22.51 -14.60
CA LEU A 387 12.36 -21.26 -14.47
C LEU A 387 13.18 -21.30 -13.18
N THR A 388 14.47 -21.02 -13.29
CA THR A 388 15.35 -20.69 -12.16
C THR A 388 16.01 -19.36 -12.48
N ALA A 389 15.79 -18.34 -11.68
CA ALA A 389 16.42 -17.04 -11.83
C ALA A 389 17.07 -16.59 -10.52
N ASN A 390 18.28 -16.06 -10.62
CA ASN A 390 19.01 -15.45 -9.53
C ASN A 390 19.41 -14.04 -9.95
N PHE A 391 18.94 -13.07 -9.19
CA PHE A 391 19.26 -11.66 -9.35
C PHE A 391 20.05 -11.17 -8.13
N VAL A 392 21.22 -10.59 -8.38
CA VAL A 392 22.07 -10.00 -7.35
C VAL A 392 22.38 -8.55 -7.71
N HIS A 393 21.91 -7.61 -6.89
CA HIS A 393 22.32 -6.22 -6.97
C HIS A 393 23.61 -6.02 -6.15
N SER A 394 24.63 -5.38 -6.71
CA SER A 394 25.95 -5.11 -6.13
C SER A 394 26.64 -6.35 -5.52
N PRO A 395 27.01 -7.35 -6.34
CA PRO A 395 27.73 -8.55 -5.89
C PRO A 395 29.04 -8.22 -5.15
N VAL A 396 29.34 -8.97 -4.09
CA VAL A 396 30.56 -8.79 -3.28
C VAL A 396 31.76 -9.39 -4.01
N GLY A 397 32.84 -8.62 -4.15
CA GLY A 397 34.09 -9.11 -4.75
C GLY A 397 34.13 -9.06 -6.27
N GLU A 398 33.06 -8.61 -6.92
CA GLU A 398 33.02 -8.38 -8.35
C GLU A 398 32.86 -6.89 -8.63
N ASN A 399 33.60 -6.41 -9.63
CA ASN A 399 33.37 -5.10 -10.18
C ASN A 399 32.20 -5.22 -11.16
N VAL A 400 30.97 -5.41 -10.66
CA VAL A 400 29.74 -5.51 -11.44
C VAL A 400 28.62 -4.86 -10.60
N ASP A 401 27.77 -4.04 -11.20
CA ASP A 401 26.70 -3.34 -10.46
C ASP A 401 25.50 -4.24 -10.19
N TRP A 402 25.21 -5.19 -11.07
CA TRP A 402 24.23 -6.25 -10.86
C TRP A 402 24.52 -7.48 -11.72
N ARG A 403 24.11 -8.65 -11.22
CA ARG A 403 24.18 -9.95 -11.91
C ARG A 403 22.79 -10.53 -12.04
N LEU A 404 22.45 -10.96 -13.25
CA LEU A 404 21.25 -11.75 -13.51
C LEU A 404 21.65 -13.05 -14.17
N SER A 405 21.36 -14.17 -13.52
CA SER A 405 21.40 -15.49 -14.15
C SER A 405 19.99 -16.05 -14.22
N ALA A 406 19.57 -16.47 -15.41
CA ALA A 406 18.27 -17.10 -15.59
C ALA A 406 18.40 -18.32 -16.49
N THR A 407 17.80 -19.41 -16.03
CA THR A 407 17.71 -20.68 -16.72
C THR A 407 16.25 -20.99 -16.95
N ILE A 408 15.86 -21.08 -18.22
CA ILE A 408 14.47 -21.26 -18.64
C ILE A 408 14.37 -22.57 -19.43
N SER A 409 13.45 -23.43 -19.03
CA SER A 409 13.12 -24.64 -19.77
C SER A 409 12.47 -24.29 -21.12
N PRO A 410 12.66 -25.12 -22.16
CA PRO A 410 11.93 -24.96 -23.41
C PRO A 410 10.41 -25.02 -23.14
N CYS A 411 9.64 -24.25 -23.89
CA CYS A 411 8.19 -24.21 -23.81
C CYS A 411 7.60 -24.58 -25.17
N HIS A 412 6.64 -25.50 -25.19
CA HIS A 412 5.88 -25.80 -26.40
C HIS A 412 4.69 -24.85 -26.47
N VAL A 413 4.63 -24.06 -27.54
CA VAL A 413 3.51 -23.14 -27.80
C VAL A 413 2.71 -23.67 -28.98
N THR A 414 1.42 -23.90 -28.76
CA THR A 414 0.47 -24.33 -29.78
C THR A 414 -0.59 -23.25 -29.93
N VAL A 415 -0.69 -22.68 -31.13
CA VAL A 415 -1.69 -21.65 -31.43
C VAL A 415 -2.91 -22.32 -32.04
N LEU A 416 -3.97 -22.41 -31.24
CA LEU A 416 -5.27 -22.90 -31.69
C LEU A 416 -6.13 -21.70 -32.09
N LYS A 417 -6.58 -21.69 -33.35
CA LYS A 417 -7.34 -20.56 -33.92
C LYS A 417 -8.63 -20.29 -33.14
N GLU A 418 -9.36 -21.35 -32.78
CA GLU A 418 -10.62 -21.23 -32.03
C GLU A 418 -10.43 -20.58 -30.66
N SER A 419 -9.41 -20.99 -29.91
CA SER A 419 -9.08 -20.40 -28.61
C SER A 419 -8.70 -18.92 -28.74
N PHE A 420 -7.93 -18.58 -29.77
CA PHE A 420 -7.54 -17.19 -30.05
C PHE A 420 -8.75 -16.32 -30.43
N ASP A 421 -9.62 -16.81 -31.31
CA ASP A 421 -10.83 -16.12 -31.73
C ASP A 421 -11.77 -15.89 -30.54
N ARG A 422 -11.95 -16.89 -29.66
CA ARG A 422 -12.74 -16.76 -28.42
C ARG A 422 -12.19 -15.69 -27.47
N PHE A 423 -10.88 -15.68 -27.25
CA PHE A 423 -10.24 -14.66 -26.42
C PHE A 423 -10.38 -13.26 -27.03
N LEU A 424 -10.21 -13.15 -28.35
CA LEU A 424 -10.34 -11.88 -29.08
C LEU A 424 -11.78 -11.36 -29.04
N GLU A 425 -12.79 -12.22 -29.15
CA GLU A 425 -14.19 -11.86 -28.95
C GLU A 425 -14.47 -11.34 -27.54
N PHE A 426 -13.98 -12.01 -26.51
CA PHE A 426 -14.08 -11.56 -25.12
C PHE A 426 -13.50 -10.14 -24.94
N VAL A 427 -12.30 -9.90 -25.48
CA VAL A 427 -11.68 -8.57 -25.43
C VAL A 427 -12.52 -7.54 -26.20
N LYS A 428 -13.01 -7.87 -27.41
CA LYS A 428 -13.88 -6.97 -28.19
C LYS A 428 -15.17 -6.59 -27.43
N ARG A 429 -15.83 -7.55 -26.78
CA ARG A 429 -17.04 -7.31 -25.97
C ARG A 429 -16.73 -6.39 -24.78
N SER A 430 -15.60 -6.62 -24.12
CA SER A 430 -15.16 -5.76 -23.00
C SER A 430 -14.89 -4.31 -23.40
N ASN A 431 -14.35 -4.08 -24.61
CA ASN A 431 -14.16 -2.73 -25.14
C ASN A 431 -15.48 -1.99 -25.37
N ALA A 432 -16.57 -2.69 -25.67
CA ALA A 432 -17.89 -2.09 -25.82
C ALA A 432 -18.49 -1.61 -24.49
N VAL A 433 -18.12 -2.22 -23.36
CA VAL A 433 -18.70 -1.92 -22.04
C VAL A 433 -18.24 -0.59 -21.48
N SER A 434 -16.95 -0.25 -21.65
CA SER A 434 -16.44 1.07 -21.27
C SER A 434 -15.30 1.47 -22.21
N PRO A 435 -15.61 2.15 -23.33
CA PRO A 435 -14.59 2.59 -24.29
C PRO A 435 -13.58 3.56 -23.68
N THR A 436 -14.00 4.37 -22.70
CA THR A 436 -13.11 5.34 -22.04
C THR A 436 -12.06 4.66 -21.16
N VAL A 437 -12.45 3.71 -20.30
CA VAL A 437 -11.47 2.95 -19.49
C VAL A 437 -10.64 2.01 -20.34
N THR A 438 -11.19 1.36 -21.36
CA THR A 438 -10.38 0.48 -22.20
C THR A 438 -9.41 1.26 -23.06
N LEU A 439 -9.79 2.42 -23.61
CA LEU A 439 -8.86 3.31 -24.31
C LEU A 439 -7.84 3.92 -23.35
N GLU A 440 -8.25 4.45 -22.19
CA GLU A 440 -7.31 4.98 -21.20
C GLU A 440 -6.40 3.90 -20.63
N THR A 441 -6.89 2.69 -20.39
CA THR A 441 -6.10 1.57 -19.85
C THR A 441 -5.21 1.01 -20.94
N ALA A 442 -5.68 0.84 -22.17
CA ALA A 442 -4.84 0.40 -23.30
C ALA A 442 -3.78 1.44 -23.62
N THR A 443 -4.10 2.74 -23.66
CA THR A 443 -3.10 3.80 -23.87
C THR A 443 -2.18 3.96 -22.67
N LYS A 444 -2.65 3.89 -21.42
CA LYS A 444 -1.79 3.90 -20.23
C LYS A 444 -0.93 2.64 -20.12
N LEU A 445 -1.45 1.47 -20.53
CA LEU A 445 -0.73 0.21 -20.53
C LEU A 445 0.28 0.19 -21.67
N GLN A 446 -0.09 0.60 -22.87
CA GLN A 446 0.81 0.75 -24.00
C GLN A 446 1.89 1.78 -23.70
N THR A 447 1.54 2.99 -23.26
CA THR A 447 2.54 3.99 -22.88
C THR A 447 3.36 3.56 -21.67
N LYS A 448 2.82 2.78 -20.71
CA LYS A 448 3.62 2.20 -19.62
C LYS A 448 4.52 1.08 -20.11
N ILE A 449 4.04 0.19 -20.97
CA ILE A 449 4.83 -0.90 -21.56
C ILE A 449 5.91 -0.28 -22.40
N GLU A 450 5.59 0.59 -23.35
CA GLU A 450 6.55 1.38 -24.13
C GLU A 450 7.49 2.17 -23.24
N LYS A 451 7.01 2.81 -22.17
CA LYS A 451 7.90 3.50 -21.23
C LYS A 451 8.75 2.53 -20.41
N VAL A 452 8.29 1.32 -20.12
CA VAL A 452 9.04 0.30 -19.39
C VAL A 452 10.01 -0.41 -20.32
N THR A 453 9.66 -0.74 -21.56
CA THR A 453 10.56 -1.28 -22.57
C THR A 453 11.54 -0.22 -23.02
N ARG A 454 11.11 1.02 -23.24
CA ARG A 454 12.00 2.14 -23.54
C ARG A 454 12.85 2.51 -22.34
N ARG A 455 12.33 2.57 -21.11
CA ARG A 455 13.19 2.76 -19.92
C ARG A 455 14.06 1.55 -19.66
N ALA A 456 13.61 0.33 -19.90
CA ALA A 456 14.47 -0.84 -19.77
C ALA A 456 15.56 -0.74 -20.82
N HIS A 457 15.23 -0.44 -22.07
CA HIS A 457 16.19 -0.28 -23.16
C HIS A 457 17.13 0.92 -22.93
N GLU A 458 16.62 2.10 -22.58
CA GLU A 458 17.37 3.30 -22.20
C GLU A 458 18.19 3.03 -20.95
N GLN A 459 17.66 2.39 -19.91
CA GLN A 459 18.45 2.02 -18.73
C GLN A 459 19.48 0.99 -19.10
N PHE A 460 19.17 -0.05 -19.86
CA PHE A 460 20.15 -1.03 -20.34
C PHE A 460 21.23 -0.33 -21.15
N GLN A 461 20.86 0.60 -22.03
CA GLN A 461 21.78 1.31 -22.92
C GLN A 461 22.59 2.36 -22.17
N THR A 462 21.99 3.15 -21.28
CA THR A 462 22.66 4.08 -20.38
C THR A 462 23.52 3.35 -19.36
N VAL A 463 23.12 2.18 -18.86
CA VAL A 463 23.93 1.31 -17.99
C VAL A 463 25.11 0.72 -18.81
N LEU A 464 24.90 0.36 -20.07
CA LEU A 464 25.97 -0.06 -20.98
C LEU A 464 26.92 1.11 -21.37
N GLU A 465 26.41 2.34 -21.50
CA GLU A 465 27.14 3.55 -21.90
C GLU A 465 27.85 4.24 -20.71
N GLU A 466 27.23 4.27 -19.53
CA GLU A 466 27.76 4.81 -18.26
C GLU A 466 28.68 3.81 -17.55
N GLN A 467 29.62 3.15 -18.24
CA GLN A 467 30.67 2.28 -17.67
C GLN A 467 30.25 1.38 -16.48
N SER A 468 28.99 0.95 -16.41
CA SER A 468 28.55 0.04 -15.36
C SER A 468 28.90 -1.36 -15.82
N ARG A 469 29.55 -2.11 -14.95
CA ARG A 469 30.05 -3.43 -15.33
C ARG A 469 28.89 -4.40 -15.13
N LEU A 470 28.48 -5.07 -16.19
CA LEU A 470 27.31 -5.96 -16.20
C LEU A 470 27.71 -7.40 -16.42
N ASN A 471 27.04 -8.32 -15.73
CA ASN A 471 27.12 -9.75 -16.03
C ASN A 471 25.72 -10.35 -16.13
N VAL A 472 25.33 -10.69 -17.36
CA VAL A 472 24.05 -11.30 -17.68
C VAL A 472 24.32 -12.66 -18.30
N SER A 473 23.78 -13.71 -17.70
CA SER A 473 23.93 -15.09 -18.18
C SER A 473 22.55 -15.71 -18.37
N PHE A 474 22.13 -15.84 -19.63
CA PHE A 474 20.92 -16.57 -19.98
C PHE A 474 21.28 -17.96 -20.49
N TYR A 475 20.76 -18.98 -19.83
CA TYR A 475 20.87 -20.36 -20.27
C TYR A 475 19.54 -20.77 -20.88
N PHE A 476 19.47 -20.72 -22.21
CA PHE A 476 18.36 -21.27 -22.98
C PHE A 476 18.70 -22.70 -23.36
N TYR A 477 17.84 -23.63 -22.98
CA TYR A 477 17.89 -24.97 -23.55
C TYR A 477 17.16 -24.95 -24.89
N LEU A 478 17.88 -25.22 -25.97
CA LEU A 478 17.27 -25.41 -27.28
C LEU A 478 16.62 -26.80 -27.32
N CYS A 479 15.33 -26.86 -27.63
CA CYS A 479 14.70 -28.10 -28.07
C CYS A 479 15.01 -28.25 -29.56
N TYR A 480 15.89 -29.18 -29.91
CA TYR A 480 15.97 -29.69 -31.28
C TYR A 480 14.76 -30.60 -31.50
N SER A 481 13.66 -30.05 -32.03
CA SER A 481 12.69 -30.86 -32.73
C SER A 481 13.32 -31.27 -34.06
N SER A 482 13.80 -32.51 -34.14
CA SER A 482 14.11 -33.13 -35.43
C SER A 482 12.82 -33.13 -36.25
N PRO A 483 12.79 -32.57 -37.47
CA PRO A 483 11.78 -33.00 -38.43
C PRO A 483 12.09 -34.47 -38.77
N TYR A 484 11.07 -35.27 -39.10
CA TYR A 484 11.11 -36.73 -39.30
C TYR A 484 11.21 -37.51 -37.97
N VAL A 485 10.20 -38.29 -37.57
CA VAL A 485 9.55 -39.40 -38.30
C VAL A 485 8.03 -39.36 -38.17
#